data_AF-A0A355WNU5-F1
#
_entry.id   AF-A0A355WNU5-F1
#
_cell.length_a   1.000
_cell.length_b   1.000
_cell.length_c   1.000
_cell.angle_alpha   90.00
_cell.angle_beta   90.00
_cell.angle_gamma   90.00
#
_symmetry.space_group_name_H-M   'P 1'
#
loop_
_entity.id
_entity.type
_entity.pdbx_description
1 polymer ?
#
loop_
_entity_poly.entity_id
_entity_poly.type
_entity_poly.pdbx_seq_one_letter_code
_entity_poly.pdbx_strand_id
1 'polypeptide(L)' 'MLMMRDKFIAASANVDTLDPALSADEIVTTRRDNVELDTVISNSFGFGG' A
#
# COMPACT_ATOMS: atom_id res chain seq x y z
N MET A 1 11.77 -2.28 2.32
CA MET A 1 12.48 -3.57 2.50
C MET A 1 11.85 -4.47 3.58
N LEU A 2 11.31 -3.95 4.69
CA LEU A 2 10.71 -4.77 5.75
C LEU A 2 9.54 -5.65 5.27
N MET A 3 8.55 -5.04 4.62
CA MET A 3 7.35 -5.73 4.08
C MET A 3 7.68 -6.83 3.07
N MET A 4 8.66 -6.60 2.19
CA MET A 4 9.12 -7.61 1.22
C MET A 4 9.84 -8.78 1.92
N ARG A 5 10.76 -8.48 2.84
CA ARG A 5 11.54 -9.50 3.57
C ARG A 5 10.64 -10.40 4.40
N ASP A 6 9.70 -9.81 5.12
CA ASP A 6 8.86 -10.50 6.09
C ASP A 6 7.49 -10.90 5.49
N LYS A 7 7.33 -10.77 4.16
CA LYS A 7 6.18 -11.23 3.36
C LYS A 7 4.82 -10.76 3.88
N PHE A 8 4.70 -9.46 4.15
CA PHE A 8 3.46 -8.84 4.58
C PHE A 8 3.24 -7.46 3.94
N ILE A 9 1.99 -7.01 3.91
CA ILE A 9 1.60 -5.65 3.53
C ILE A 9 0.85 -5.03 4.71
N ALA A 10 1.32 -3.88 5.17
CA ALA A 10 0.67 -3.13 6.24
C ALA A 10 -0.65 -2.52 5.73
N ALA A 11 -1.61 -2.33 6.65
CA ALA A 11 -2.80 -1.56 6.36
C ALA A 11 -2.48 -0.06 6.28
N SER A 12 -3.19 0.65 5.40
CA SER A 12 -3.22 2.11 5.35
C SER A 12 -3.94 2.65 6.58
N ALA A 13 -3.18 3.20 7.53
CA ALA A 13 -3.70 3.60 8.84
C ALA A 13 -4.69 4.78 8.80
N ASN A 14 -4.70 5.58 7.73
CA ASN A 14 -5.47 6.83 7.64
C ASN A 14 -6.57 6.78 6.57
N VAL A 15 -7.12 5.59 6.29
CA VAL A 15 -8.17 5.39 5.29
C VAL A 15 -9.40 4.79 5.97
N ASP A 16 -10.38 5.64 6.30
CA ASP A 16 -11.66 5.22 6.90
C ASP A 16 -12.78 5.08 5.88
N THR A 17 -12.74 5.87 4.81
CA THR A 17 -13.74 5.88 3.73
C THR A 17 -13.01 5.97 2.40
N LEU A 18 -13.28 5.02 1.51
CA LEU A 18 -12.72 5.02 0.16
C LEU A 18 -13.49 5.98 -0.74
N ASP A 19 -12.78 6.63 -1.65
CA ASP A 19 -13.39 7.40 -2.72
C ASP A 19 -14.21 6.43 -3.62
N PRO A 20 -15.47 6.74 -3.95
CA PRO A 20 -16.28 5.91 -4.86
C PRO A 20 -15.66 5.69 -6.24
N ALA A 21 -14.71 6.52 -6.66
CA ALA A 21 -13.98 6.37 -7.92
C ALA A 21 -12.85 5.33 -7.86
N LEU A 22 -12.46 4.88 -6.67
CA LEU A 22 -11.43 3.85 -6.48
C LEU A 22 -12.06 2.46 -6.36
N SER A 23 -11.33 1.45 -6.83
CA SER A 23 -11.69 0.07 -6.54
C SER A 23 -11.16 -0.33 -5.15
N ALA A 24 -11.95 -1.11 -4.40
CA ALA A 24 -11.63 -1.44 -3.02
C ALA A 24 -10.35 -2.29 -2.85
N ASP A 25 -9.90 -2.93 -3.92
CA ASP A 25 -8.66 -3.72 -3.97
C ASP A 25 -7.40 -2.90 -4.28
N GLU A 26 -7.53 -1.65 -4.70
CA GLU A 26 -6.41 -0.74 -5.00
C GLU A 26 -5.70 -0.21 -3.74
N ILE A 27 -6.38 -0.21 -2.59
CA ILE A 27 -5.83 0.23 -1.31
C ILE A 27 -5.95 -0.87 -0.27
N VAL A 28 -4.83 -1.19 0.40
CA VAL A 28 -4.81 -2.17 1.48
C VAL A 28 -5.29 -1.52 2.78
N THR A 29 -6.56 -1.74 3.14
CA THR A 29 -7.16 -1.24 4.41
C THR A 29 -7.02 -2.22 5.58
N THR A 30 -6.70 -3.49 5.28
CA THR A 30 -6.44 -4.54 6.28
C THR A 30 -5.09 -5.18 6.01
N ARG A 31 -4.31 -5.46 7.06
CA ARG A 31 -2.99 -6.12 6.93
C ARG A 31 -3.15 -7.45 6.17
N ARG A 32 -2.22 -7.71 5.26
CA ARG A 32 -2.12 -8.98 4.52
C ARG A 32 -0.80 -9.67 4.86
N ASP A 33 -0.86 -10.91 5.30
CA ASP A 33 0.31 -11.72 5.63
C ASP A 33 0.50 -12.84 4.59
N ASN A 34 1.70 -13.41 4.53
CA ASN A 34 2.09 -14.46 3.58
C ASN A 34 1.96 -14.05 2.10
N VAL A 35 2.24 -12.78 1.79
CA VAL A 35 2.24 -12.26 0.43
C VAL A 35 3.67 -12.03 -0.03
N GLU A 36 4.01 -12.57 -1.20
CA GLU A 36 5.30 -12.34 -1.83
C GLU A 36 5.25 -11.08 -2.71
N LEU A 37 6.19 -10.16 -2.48
CA LEU A 37 6.31 -8.90 -3.21
C LEU A 37 7.59 -8.96 -4.05
N ASP A 38 7.43 -9.13 -5.35
CA ASP A 38 8.56 -9.20 -6.29
C ASP A 38 9.14 -7.81 -6.60
N THR A 39 8.26 -6.83 -6.83
CA THR A 39 8.65 -5.47 -7.21
C THR A 39 7.84 -4.45 -6.41
N VAL A 40 8.50 -3.40 -5.91
CA VAL A 40 7.87 -2.28 -5.19
C VAL A 40 8.42 -0.96 -5.71
N ILE A 41 7.53 -0.01 -5.99
CA ILE A 41 7.88 1.36 -6.37
C ILE A 41 7.57 2.27 -5.19
N SER A 42 8.53 3.12 -4.83
CA SER A 42 8.33 4.22 -3.88
C SER A 42 8.35 5.52 -4.67
N ASN A 43 7.27 6.30 -4.61
CA ASN A 43 7.19 7.61 -5.24
C ASN A 43 7.12 8.72 -4.19
N SER A 44 7.65 9.88 -4.54
CA SER A 44 7.57 11.11 -3.74
C SER A 44 7.36 12.28 -4.69
N PHE A 45 6.51 13.22 -4.30
CA PHE A 45 6.28 14.46 -5.05
C PHE A 45 6.81 15.63 -4.23
N GLY A 46 7.72 16.41 -4.82
CA GLY A 46 8.27 17.62 -4.25
C GLY A 46 7.77 18.87 -4.97
N PHE A 47 7.99 20.04 -4.38
CA PHE A 47 7.73 21.31 -5.06
C PHE A 47 8.78 21.55 -6.17
N GLY A 48 8.34 22.01 -7.33
CA GLY A 48 9.24 22.48 -8.41
C GLY A 48 9.23 21.68 -9.72
N GLY A 49 8.54 20.53 -9.76
CA GLY A 49 8.53 19.63 -10.92
C GLY A 49 9.63 18.59 -10.84
#